data_AF-A0A2V8PQ38-F1
#
_entry.id   AF-A0A2V8PQ38-F1
#
_cell.length_a   1.000
_cell.length_b   1.000
_cell.length_c   1.000
_cell.angle_alpha   90.00
_cell.angle_beta   90.00
_cell.angle_gamma   90.00
#
_symmetry.space_group_name_H-M   'P 1'
#
loop_
_entity.id
_entity.type
_entity.pdbx_description
1 polymer ?
#
loop_
_entity_poly.entity_id
_entity_poly.type
_entity_poly.pdbx_seq_one_letter_code
_entity_poly.pdbx_strand_id
1 'polypeptide(L)'
;MGDKFTPAVHITMDGRDLPTRFVNAQQVTTTVPAALITNPGTRQIIVRNNDGSLYSNTIMLNVTPPPDPNSGFAYVGIIAKPSGNDTAVLQDKSSKELMNKQRGDVLANRFQIKSISEREIVVIDTTLKIRWPIPFTADSSSSIPGSRPRVRVSDEEP
;
A
#
# COMPACT_ATOMS: atom_id res chain seq x y z
N MET A 1 -13.69 16.81 -22.84
CA MET A 1 -13.04 17.82 -23.70
C MET A 1 -13.61 19.17 -23.32
N GLY A 2 -12.76 20.20 -23.17
CA GLY A 2 -13.23 21.57 -22.91
C GLY A 2 -13.42 22.35 -24.21
N ASP A 3 -13.85 23.60 -24.11
CA ASP A 3 -13.91 24.56 -25.22
C ASP A 3 -13.63 25.97 -24.69
N LYS A 4 -13.15 26.87 -25.56
CA LYS A 4 -12.86 28.29 -25.27
C LYS A 4 -11.83 28.57 -24.16
N PHE A 5 -10.89 27.67 -23.93
CA PHE A 5 -9.72 28.01 -23.12
C PHE A 5 -8.88 29.09 -23.82
N THR A 6 -8.30 29.98 -23.02
CA THR A 6 -7.38 31.01 -23.48
C THR A 6 -6.03 30.83 -22.78
N PRO A 7 -4.94 31.45 -23.27
CA PRO A 7 -3.66 31.41 -22.58
C PRO A 7 -3.67 32.00 -21.16
N ALA A 8 -4.71 32.77 -20.80
CA ALA A 8 -4.85 33.40 -19.49
C ALA A 8 -5.52 32.51 -18.42
N VAL A 9 -5.94 31.29 -18.78
CA VAL A 9 -6.56 30.37 -17.83
C VAL A 9 -5.54 29.68 -16.94
N HIS A 10 -5.96 29.34 -15.73
CA HIS A 10 -5.21 28.52 -14.80
C HIS A 10 -6.10 27.48 -14.14
N ILE A 11 -5.50 26.34 -13.83
CA ILE A 11 -6.14 25.20 -13.19
C ILE A 11 -6.00 25.37 -11.68
N THR A 12 -7.11 25.21 -10.97
CA THR A 12 -7.13 25.10 -9.51
C THR A 12 -7.53 23.71 -9.06
N MET A 13 -6.97 23.30 -7.93
CA MET A 13 -7.29 22.06 -7.22
C MET A 13 -7.62 22.40 -5.77
N ASP A 14 -8.85 22.14 -5.34
CA ASP A 14 -9.40 22.56 -4.03
C ASP A 14 -9.12 24.04 -3.72
N GLY A 15 -9.23 24.89 -4.75
CA GLY A 15 -8.98 26.34 -4.64
C GLY A 15 -7.50 26.76 -4.69
N ARG A 16 -6.55 25.82 -4.78
CA ARG A 16 -5.11 26.12 -4.94
C ARG A 16 -4.71 26.14 -6.41
N ASP A 17 -3.95 27.16 -6.81
CA ASP A 17 -3.43 27.27 -8.17
C ASP A 17 -2.38 26.20 -8.48
N LEU A 18 -2.51 25.61 -9.68
CA LEU A 18 -1.57 24.66 -10.22
C LEU A 18 -0.81 25.25 -11.42
N PRO A 19 0.44 24.81 -11.67
CA PRO A 19 1.21 25.22 -12.84
C PRO A 19 0.47 24.78 -14.11
N THR A 20 -0.04 25.77 -14.84
CA THR A 20 -0.94 25.52 -15.96
C THR A 20 -0.24 25.78 -17.28
N ARG A 21 -0.36 24.82 -18.20
CA ARG A 21 0.11 24.93 -19.59
C ARG A 21 -1.06 24.84 -20.54
N PHE A 22 -1.38 25.96 -21.17
CA PHE A 22 -2.33 26.02 -22.27
C PHE A 22 -1.77 25.28 -23.50
N VAL A 23 -2.59 24.39 -24.08
CA VAL A 23 -2.23 23.66 -25.30
C VAL A 23 -3.02 24.23 -26.48
N ASN A 24 -4.34 24.28 -26.35
CA ASN A 24 -5.26 24.89 -27.32
C ASN A 24 -6.60 25.22 -26.65
N ALA A 25 -7.55 25.77 -27.41
CA ALA A 25 -8.85 26.17 -26.88
C ALA A 25 -9.67 25.05 -26.21
N GLN A 26 -9.31 23.78 -26.41
CA GLN A 26 -10.04 22.62 -25.90
C GLN A 26 -9.23 21.81 -24.88
N GLN A 27 -7.94 22.14 -24.71
CA GLN A 27 -7.01 21.39 -23.88
C GLN A 27 -6.06 22.30 -23.09
N VAL A 28 -5.99 22.01 -21.80
CA VAL A 28 -5.04 22.59 -20.86
C VAL A 28 -4.42 21.43 -20.08
N THR A 29 -3.15 21.54 -19.75
CA THR A 29 -2.39 20.53 -19.01
C THR A 29 -1.81 21.15 -17.73
N THR A 30 -1.66 20.34 -16.70
CA THR A 30 -1.04 20.75 -15.44
C THR A 30 -0.23 19.58 -14.88
N THR A 31 0.75 19.90 -14.03
CA THR A 31 1.41 18.91 -13.19
C THR A 31 0.83 19.02 -11.78
N VAL A 32 0.27 17.93 -11.27
CA VAL A 32 -0.24 17.86 -9.90
C VAL A 32 0.92 17.58 -8.94
N PRO A 33 1.23 18.49 -8.00
CA PRO A 33 2.26 18.26 -6.99
C PRO A 33 1.89 17.09 -6.07
N ALA A 34 2.88 16.26 -5.70
CA ALA A 34 2.69 15.11 -4.82
C ALA A 34 2.06 15.49 -3.45
N ALA A 35 2.36 16.69 -2.95
CA ALA A 35 1.80 17.21 -1.70
C ALA A 35 0.26 17.32 -1.71
N LEU A 36 -0.36 17.53 -2.88
CA LEU A 36 -1.82 17.65 -2.99
C LEU A 36 -2.54 16.30 -3.07
N ILE A 37 -1.80 15.23 -3.32
CA ILE A 37 -2.30 13.85 -3.42
C ILE A 37 -1.72 12.94 -2.35
N THR A 38 -1.05 13.49 -1.34
CA THR A 38 -0.49 12.71 -0.22
C THR A 38 -1.60 12.10 0.63
N ASN A 39 -2.67 12.87 0.87
CA ASN A 39 -3.84 12.38 1.58
C ASN A 39 -4.91 11.88 0.60
N PRO A 40 -5.43 10.66 0.82
CA PRO A 40 -6.55 10.16 0.03
C PRO A 40 -7.78 11.05 0.23
N GLY A 41 -8.60 11.13 -0.82
CA GLY A 41 -9.82 11.94 -0.83
C GLY A 41 -10.16 12.46 -2.23
N THR A 42 -11.36 13.02 -2.34
CA THR A 42 -11.82 13.67 -3.56
C THR A 42 -11.28 15.09 -3.65
N ARG A 43 -10.74 15.43 -4.81
CA ARG A 43 -10.15 16.73 -5.10
C ARG A 43 -10.91 17.39 -6.24
N GLN A 44 -11.34 18.63 -6.06
CA GLN A 44 -12.07 19.38 -7.07
C GLN A 44 -11.08 20.08 -7.99
N ILE A 45 -11.20 19.83 -9.30
CA ILE A 45 -10.41 20.47 -10.34
C ILE A 45 -11.30 21.41 -11.12
N ILE A 46 -10.88 22.67 -11.24
CA ILE A 46 -11.59 23.72 -11.97
C ILE A 46 -10.55 24.47 -12.82
N VAL A 47 -10.94 24.85 -14.04
CA VAL A 47 -10.17 25.81 -14.84
C VAL A 47 -10.83 27.17 -14.68
N ARG A 48 -10.07 28.20 -14.32
CA ARG A 48 -10.58 29.57 -14.18
C ARG A 48 -9.73 30.54 -14.98
N ASN A 49 -10.35 31.61 -15.46
CA ASN A 49 -9.64 32.70 -16.11
C ASN A 49 -9.00 33.63 -15.05
N ASN A 50 -7.94 34.36 -15.40
CA ASN A 50 -7.22 35.23 -14.48
C ASN A 50 -8.10 36.33 -13.83
N ASP A 51 -9.13 36.78 -14.56
CA ASP A 51 -10.10 37.77 -14.10
C ASP A 51 -11.12 37.18 -13.09
N GLY A 52 -11.24 35.85 -13.00
CA GLY A 52 -12.19 35.20 -12.10
C GLY A 52 -13.66 35.33 -12.53
N SER A 53 -13.93 35.77 -13.76
CA SER A 53 -15.29 35.93 -14.29
C SER A 53 -15.78 34.69 -15.06
N LEU A 54 -14.88 33.79 -15.48
CA LEU A 54 -15.23 32.55 -16.19
C LEU A 54 -14.56 31.33 -15.55
N TYR A 55 -15.35 30.25 -15.41
CA TYR A 55 -14.95 28.98 -14.82
C TYR A 55 -15.42 27.81 -15.69
N SER A 56 -14.66 26.73 -15.71
CA SER A 56 -15.13 25.46 -16.27
C SER A 56 -16.11 24.76 -15.34
N ASN A 57 -16.68 23.66 -15.82
CA ASN A 57 -17.27 22.67 -14.94
C ASN A 57 -16.23 22.11 -13.96
N THR A 58 -16.70 21.69 -12.79
CA THR A 58 -15.86 21.00 -11.80
C THR A 58 -15.67 19.54 -12.21
N ILE A 59 -14.43 19.08 -12.20
CA ILE A 59 -14.05 17.67 -12.37
C ILE A 59 -13.55 17.16 -11.03
N MET A 60 -13.98 15.96 -10.65
CA MET A 60 -13.54 15.30 -9.42
C MET A 60 -12.37 14.37 -9.72
N LEU A 61 -11.25 14.58 -9.04
CA LEU A 61 -10.13 13.64 -9.01
C LEU A 61 -10.19 12.84 -7.71
N ASN A 62 -10.38 11.52 -7.82
CA ASN A 62 -10.39 10.65 -6.66
C ASN A 62 -8.98 10.14 -6.36
N VAL A 63 -8.42 10.54 -5.22
CA VAL A 63 -7.13 10.06 -4.73
C VAL A 63 -7.37 8.90 -3.77
N THR A 64 -7.00 7.68 -4.16
CA THR A 64 -7.15 6.50 -3.31
C THR A 64 -5.90 6.27 -2.45
N PRO A 65 -6.05 5.69 -1.24
CA PRO A 65 -4.89 5.31 -0.44
C PRO A 65 -4.06 4.28 -1.19
N PRO A 66 -2.73 4.25 -0.97
CA PRO A 66 -1.90 3.19 -1.49
C PRO A 66 -2.39 1.85 -0.92
N PRO A 67 -2.46 0.78 -1.73
CA PRO A 67 -2.82 -0.54 -1.25
C PRO A 67 -1.88 -1.01 -0.15
N ASP A 68 -2.47 -1.42 0.97
CA ASP A 68 -1.77 -1.93 2.13
C ASP A 68 -1.70 -3.46 2.08
N PRO A 69 -0.49 -4.05 2.04
CA PRO A 69 -0.35 -5.50 2.00
C PRO A 69 -0.81 -6.18 3.30
N ASN A 70 -0.85 -5.50 4.45
CA ASN A 70 -1.31 -6.07 5.73
C ASN A 70 -2.81 -6.40 5.76
N SER A 71 -3.58 -5.78 4.86
CA SER A 71 -5.01 -6.04 4.72
C SER A 71 -5.27 -7.38 4.02
N GLY A 72 -4.39 -7.81 3.11
CA GLY A 72 -4.51 -9.08 2.38
C GLY A 72 -3.69 -10.23 2.95
N PHE A 73 -2.53 -9.94 3.56
CA PHE A 73 -1.59 -10.95 4.01
C PHE A 73 -1.29 -10.84 5.50
N ALA A 74 -1.14 -11.98 6.15
CA ALA A 74 -0.68 -12.13 7.52
C ALA A 74 0.66 -12.89 7.52
N TYR A 75 1.67 -12.40 8.25
CA TYR A 75 2.95 -13.10 8.35
C TYR A 75 2.94 -14.05 9.54
N VAL A 76 2.98 -15.36 9.28
CA VAL A 76 2.77 -16.38 10.32
C VAL A 76 4.03 -17.13 10.73
N GLY A 77 5.18 -16.83 10.12
CA GLY A 77 6.47 -17.31 10.61
C GLY A 77 7.53 -17.49 9.53
N ILE A 78 8.73 -17.85 9.98
CA ILE A 78 9.89 -18.12 9.13
C ILE A 78 10.23 -19.59 9.15
N ILE A 79 10.55 -20.14 7.98
CA ILE A 79 11.17 -21.46 7.83
C ILE A 79 12.61 -21.19 7.40
N ALA A 80 13.54 -21.33 8.35
CA ALA A 80 14.96 -21.26 8.08
C ALA A 80 15.41 -22.53 7.35
N LYS A 81 15.98 -22.38 6.15
CA LYS A 81 16.55 -23.49 5.39
C LYS A 81 18.07 -23.52 5.58
N PRO A 82 18.69 -24.69 5.81
CA PRO A 82 20.14 -24.79 5.97
C PRO A 82 20.94 -24.32 4.75
N SER A 83 20.31 -24.26 3.55
CA SER A 83 20.91 -23.72 2.31
C SER A 83 20.84 -22.19 2.16
N GLY A 84 20.46 -21.44 3.20
CA GLY A 84 20.68 -19.98 3.27
C GLY A 84 19.55 -19.07 2.76
N ASN A 85 18.43 -19.62 2.28
CA ASN A 85 17.26 -18.83 1.90
C ASN A 85 16.13 -18.95 2.92
N ASP A 86 16.01 -17.93 3.76
CA ASP A 86 14.86 -17.70 4.63
C ASP A 86 13.56 -17.70 3.82
N THR A 87 12.62 -18.55 4.24
CA THR A 87 11.31 -18.65 3.62
C THR A 87 10.27 -18.10 4.58
N ALA A 88 9.60 -17.02 4.20
CA ALA A 88 8.47 -16.48 4.93
C ALA A 88 7.21 -17.31 4.64
N VAL A 89 6.50 -17.66 5.69
CA VAL A 89 5.16 -18.24 5.63
C VAL A 89 4.17 -17.11 5.79
N LEU A 90 3.37 -16.87 4.77
CA LEU A 90 2.31 -15.87 4.76
C LEU A 90 0.97 -16.58 4.67
N GLN A 91 -0.04 -16.04 5.33
CA GLN A 91 -1.41 -16.49 5.22
C GLN A 91 -2.22 -15.43 4.46
N ASP A 92 -2.97 -15.84 3.44
CA ASP A 92 -3.96 -14.98 2.81
C ASP A 92 -5.14 -14.78 3.78
N LYS A 93 -5.48 -13.54 4.11
CA LYS A 93 -6.54 -13.24 5.09
C LYS A 93 -7.94 -13.55 4.57
N SER A 94 -8.15 -13.59 3.25
CA SER A 94 -9.46 -13.90 2.65
C SER A 94 -9.69 -15.41 2.59
N SER A 95 -8.68 -16.15 2.14
CA SER A 95 -8.78 -17.60 1.89
C SER A 95 -8.23 -18.47 3.03
N LYS A 96 -7.52 -17.88 3.99
CA LYS A 96 -6.75 -18.57 5.04
C LYS A 96 -5.66 -19.51 4.51
N GLU A 97 -5.35 -19.45 3.22
CA GLU A 97 -4.33 -20.29 2.58
C GLU A 97 -2.92 -19.86 2.99
N LEU A 98 -2.06 -20.84 3.26
CA LEU A 98 -0.65 -20.62 3.58
C LEU A 98 0.19 -20.62 2.30
N MET A 99 1.04 -19.62 2.16
CA MET A 99 1.98 -19.48 1.05
C MET A 99 3.40 -19.30 1.56
N ASN A 100 4.33 -20.00 0.93
CA ASN A 100 5.75 -19.91 1.22
C ASN A 100 6.40 -18.98 0.19
N LYS A 101 7.05 -17.93 0.67
CA LYS A 101 7.67 -16.89 -0.16
C LYS A 101 9.07 -16.56 0.33
N GLN A 102 9.99 -16.37 -0.59
CA GLN A 102 11.38 -16.08 -0.32
C GLN A 102 11.71 -14.61 -0.59
N ARG A 103 12.89 -14.19 -0.14
CA ARG A 103 13.40 -12.86 -0.46
C ARG A 103 13.51 -12.71 -1.97
N GLY A 104 12.95 -11.63 -2.52
CA GLY A 104 12.90 -11.35 -3.95
C GLY A 104 11.55 -11.69 -4.59
N ASP A 105 10.75 -12.57 -3.98
CA ASP A 105 9.42 -12.93 -4.50
C ASP A 105 8.45 -11.75 -4.46
N VAL A 106 7.42 -11.82 -5.32
CA VAL A 106 6.38 -10.81 -5.41
C VAL A 106 5.05 -11.37 -4.89
N LEU A 107 4.41 -10.62 -3.98
CA LEU A 107 3.05 -10.86 -3.49
C LEU A 107 2.05 -10.05 -4.31
N ALA A 108 0.91 -10.67 -4.64
CA ALA A 108 -0.18 -10.04 -5.40
C ALA A 108 0.29 -9.30 -6.68
N ASN A 109 1.36 -9.80 -7.32
CA ASN A 109 2.00 -9.18 -8.48
C ASN A 109 2.44 -7.71 -8.29
N ARG A 110 2.61 -7.26 -7.04
CA ARG A 110 2.85 -5.85 -6.70
C ARG A 110 3.88 -5.62 -5.59
N PHE A 111 3.93 -6.45 -4.57
CA PHE A 111 4.78 -6.21 -3.42
C PHE A 111 5.98 -7.15 -3.44
N GLN A 112 7.17 -6.61 -3.71
CA GLN A 112 8.40 -7.40 -3.72
C GLN A 112 8.96 -7.54 -2.31
N ILE A 113 9.20 -8.76 -1.86
CA ILE A 113 9.84 -9.06 -0.57
C ILE A 113 11.31 -8.63 -0.64
N LYS A 114 11.71 -7.70 0.23
CA LYS A 114 13.10 -7.23 0.34
C LYS A 114 13.82 -7.79 1.55
N SER A 115 13.11 -8.00 2.65
CA SER A 115 13.69 -8.59 3.85
C SER A 115 12.70 -9.54 4.49
N ILE A 116 13.23 -10.58 5.11
CA ILE A 116 12.50 -11.54 5.93
C ILE A 116 13.24 -11.62 7.25
N SER A 117 12.50 -11.52 8.35
CA SER A 117 13.02 -11.67 9.71
C SER A 117 11.97 -12.37 10.58
N GLU A 118 12.35 -12.81 11.78
CA GLU A 118 11.42 -13.45 12.72
C GLU A 118 10.27 -12.53 13.16
N ARG A 119 10.50 -11.21 13.17
CA ARG A 119 9.54 -10.22 13.68
C ARG A 119 8.62 -9.65 12.62
N GLU A 120 9.13 -9.52 11.41
CA GLU A 120 8.40 -8.93 10.29
C GLU A 120 9.03 -9.32 8.96
N ILE A 121 8.24 -9.21 7.90
CA ILE A 121 8.78 -9.12 6.54
C ILE A 121 8.65 -7.69 6.03
N VAL A 122 9.63 -7.26 5.24
CA VAL A 122 9.60 -5.95 4.59
C VAL A 122 9.37 -6.15 3.11
N VAL A 123 8.27 -5.59 2.61
CA VAL A 123 7.93 -5.60 1.19
C VAL A 123 7.99 -4.19 0.62
N ILE A 124 8.27 -4.08 -0.68
CA ILE A 124 8.28 -2.80 -1.41
C ILE A 124 7.29 -2.88 -2.56
N ASP A 125 6.40 -1.89 -2.65
CA ASP A 125 5.50 -1.71 -3.80
C ASP A 125 6.33 -1.46 -5.07
N THR A 126 6.16 -2.30 -6.10
CA THR A 126 6.94 -2.22 -7.33
C THR A 126 6.62 -0.99 -8.18
N THR A 127 5.42 -0.42 -8.02
CA THR A 127 4.95 0.76 -8.75
C THR A 127 5.21 2.03 -7.96
N LEU A 128 4.76 2.07 -6.70
CA LEU A 128 4.82 3.27 -5.84
C LEU A 128 6.13 3.39 -5.06
N LYS A 129 6.95 2.33 -5.01
CA LYS A 129 8.22 2.27 -4.24
C LYS A 129 8.05 2.52 -2.74
N ILE A 130 6.85 2.28 -2.21
CA ILE A 130 6.55 2.41 -0.77
C ILE A 130 7.01 1.15 -0.04
N ARG A 131 7.75 1.34 1.05
CA ARG A 131 8.16 0.27 1.98
C ARG A 131 7.02 -0.04 2.96
N TRP A 132 6.63 -1.30 3.03
CA TRP A 132 5.62 -1.81 3.96
C TRP A 132 6.22 -2.89 4.87
N PRO A 133 6.24 -2.68 6.20
CA PRO A 133 6.45 -3.75 7.15
C PRO A 133 5.16 -4.58 7.30
N ILE A 134 5.30 -5.90 7.30
CA ILE A 134 4.23 -6.85 7.65
C ILE A 134 4.68 -7.58 8.91
N PRO A 135 4.12 -7.22 10.09
CA PRO A 135 4.54 -7.79 11.35
C PRO A 135 4.10 -9.25 11.46
N PHE A 136 4.86 -10.00 12.23
CA PHE A 136 4.51 -11.35 12.61
C PHE A 136 3.20 -11.35 13.40
N THR A 137 2.22 -12.05 12.87
CA THR A 137 0.93 -12.31 13.48
C THR A 137 0.92 -13.76 13.92
N ALA A 138 1.13 -13.99 15.22
CA ALA A 138 0.86 -15.29 15.81
C ALA A 138 -0.65 -15.53 15.71
N ASP A 139 -1.05 -16.49 14.87
CA ASP A 139 -2.38 -17.05 15.04
C ASP A 139 -2.36 -17.83 16.36
N SER A 140 -3.09 -17.33 17.35
CA SER A 140 -3.27 -17.94 18.67
C SER A 140 -3.96 -19.32 18.64
N SER A 141 -4.25 -19.89 17.46
CA SER A 141 -4.80 -21.23 17.30
C SER A 141 -3.76 -22.33 17.00
N SER A 142 -2.48 -22.02 16.77
CA SER A 142 -1.45 -23.08 16.77
C SER A 142 -0.95 -23.37 18.18
N SER A 143 -1.85 -23.86 19.04
CA SER A 143 -1.42 -24.64 20.19
C SER A 143 -0.64 -25.84 19.64
N ILE A 144 0.67 -25.84 19.82
CA ILE A 144 1.54 -26.96 19.46
C ILE A 144 1.06 -28.16 20.27
N PRO A 145 0.46 -29.21 19.67
CA PRO A 145 0.08 -30.40 20.39
C PRO A 145 1.37 -31.20 20.66
N GLY A 146 2.03 -30.90 21.79
CA GLY A 146 3.30 -31.55 22.09
C GLY A 146 3.96 -31.20 23.42
N SER A 147 3.50 -30.17 24.15
CA SER A 147 4.03 -29.91 25.50
C SER A 147 3.30 -30.81 26.51
N ARG A 148 3.69 -32.08 26.55
CA ARG A 148 3.35 -33.00 27.64
C ARG A 148 3.80 -32.35 28.96
N PRO A 149 2.94 -32.21 29.98
CA PRO A 149 3.40 -31.86 31.32
C PRO A 149 4.41 -32.92 31.75
N ARG A 150 5.61 -32.54 32.19
CA ARG A 150 6.46 -33.46 32.93
C ARG A 150 5.68 -33.86 34.18
N VAL A 151 5.19 -35.10 34.21
CA VAL A 151 4.78 -35.75 35.46
C VAL A 151 6.00 -35.70 36.36
N ARG A 152 5.95 -34.88 37.41
CA ARG A 152 6.89 -34.97 38.52
C ARG A 152 6.47 -36.25 39.25
N VAL A 153 7.19 -37.33 39.01
CA VAL A 153 7.09 -38.53 39.84
C VAL A 153 7.64 -38.09 41.19
N SER A 154 6.76 -37.75 42.13
CA SER A 154 7.14 -37.71 43.53
C SER A 154 7.24 -39.15 43.96
N ASP A 155 8.46 -39.66 43.90
CA ASP A 155 8.89 -40.86 44.60
C ASP A 155 8.75 -40.59 46.10
N GLU A 156 7.78 -41.23 46.77
CA GLU A 156 7.87 -41.60 48.18
C GLU A 156 6.78 -42.63 48.52
N GLU A 157 7.12 -43.91 48.37
CA GLU A 157 6.67 -45.01 49.24
C GLU A 157 7.91 -45.43 50.06
N PRO A 158 7.80 -46.13 51.21
CA PRO A 158 6.67 -46.89 51.74
C PRO A 158 6.06 -46.39 53.06
#